data_AF-J7ZYM2-F1
#
_entry.id   AF-J7ZYM2-F1
#
_cell.length_a   1.000
_cell.length_b   1.000
_cell.length_c   1.000
_cell.angle_alpha   90.00
_cell.angle_beta   90.00
_cell.angle_gamma   90.00
#
_symmetry.space_group_name_H-M   'P 1'
#
loop_
_entity.id
_entity.type
_entity.pdbx_description
1 polymer ?
#
loop_
_entity_poly.entity_id
_entity_poly.type
_entity_poly.pdbx_seq_one_letter_code
_entity_poly.pdbx_strand_id
1 'polypeptide(L)'
;MEQNTIQTENILLITPSEWDMILKKEKLVVFQNEISEKLKQEINNYAPETIYLKDIDTGEILGEATSYLIFYLLYDFEKERGYRKDSNFEGVVKERNDALRYLYNEWCYMKSLKPNPNEGWFKSKKFSKYLDHIGWGSNYAVFIHEVIKY
;
A
#
# COMPACT_ATOMS: atom_id res chain seq x y z
N MET A 1 27.71 -18.91 3.62
CA MET A 1 27.16 -17.63 3.13
C MET A 1 25.77 -17.93 2.64
N GLU A 2 24.77 -17.67 3.48
CA GLU A 2 23.36 -17.85 3.14
C GLU A 2 23.01 -16.86 2.03
N GLN A 3 22.66 -17.38 0.86
CA GLN A 3 22.12 -16.57 -0.23
C GLN A 3 20.75 -16.05 0.22
N ASN A 4 20.62 -14.72 0.27
CA ASN A 4 19.40 -13.97 0.52
C ASN A 4 18.21 -14.53 -0.28
N THR A 5 17.42 -15.41 0.35
CA THR A 5 16.17 -15.98 -0.18
C THR A 5 15.04 -14.96 -0.29
N ILE A 6 15.25 -13.73 0.19
CA ILE A 6 14.29 -12.62 0.16
C ILE A 6 14.01 -12.13 -1.29
N GLN A 7 14.80 -12.54 -2.29
CA GLN A 7 14.65 -12.02 -3.66
C GLN A 7 13.60 -12.72 -4.54
N THR A 8 12.97 -13.82 -4.11
CA THR A 8 12.07 -14.60 -4.98
C THR A 8 10.59 -14.60 -4.60
N GLU A 9 10.24 -14.35 -3.35
CA GLU A 9 8.85 -14.42 -2.90
C GLU A 9 8.23 -13.04 -2.71
N ASN A 10 6.98 -12.88 -3.16
CA ASN A 10 6.20 -11.67 -2.93
C ASN A 10 5.72 -11.68 -1.48
N ILE A 11 6.50 -11.11 -0.57
CA ILE A 11 6.17 -11.02 0.85
C ILE A 11 5.93 -9.56 1.21
N LEU A 12 4.84 -9.29 1.92
CA LEU A 12 4.60 -8.02 2.60
C LEU A 12 4.73 -8.22 4.10
N LEU A 13 5.48 -7.32 4.73
CA LEU A 13 5.63 -7.27 6.18
C LEU A 13 4.47 -6.48 6.79
N ILE A 14 3.76 -7.06 7.73
CA ILE A 14 2.65 -6.41 8.43
C ILE A 14 2.81 -6.55 9.93
N THR A 15 2.32 -5.57 10.67
CA THR A 15 2.19 -5.65 12.12
C THR A 15 0.94 -6.45 12.51
N PRO A 16 0.87 -7.00 13.75
CA PRO A 16 -0.34 -7.65 14.25
C PRO A 16 -1.58 -6.77 14.20
N SER A 17 -1.42 -5.45 14.44
CA SER A 17 -2.54 -4.51 14.36
C SER A 17 -3.05 -4.32 12.93
N GLU A 18 -2.16 -4.32 11.93
CA GLU A 18 -2.55 -4.21 10.53
C GLU A 18 -3.23 -5.49 10.05
N TRP A 19 -2.75 -6.65 10.50
CA TRP A 19 -3.38 -7.94 10.22
C TRP A 19 -4.84 -7.96 10.65
N ASP A 20 -5.13 -7.52 11.88
CA ASP A 20 -6.50 -7.43 12.39
C ASP A 20 -7.38 -6.49 11.55
N MET A 21 -6.84 -5.35 11.09
CA MET A 21 -7.57 -4.42 10.22
C MET A 21 -7.85 -5.04 8.85
N ILE A 22 -6.90 -5.78 8.29
CA ILE A 22 -7.04 -6.46 7.00
C ILE A 22 -8.16 -7.52 7.09
N LEU A 23 -8.14 -8.37 8.12
CA LEU A 23 -9.17 -9.39 8.34
C LEU A 23 -10.57 -8.80 8.53
N LYS A 24 -10.67 -7.63 9.17
CA LYS A 24 -11.93 -6.89 9.35
C LYS A 24 -12.36 -6.09 8.12
N LYS A 25 -11.58 -6.13 7.03
CA LYS A 25 -11.77 -5.31 5.82
C LYS A 25 -11.80 -3.81 6.13
N GLU A 26 -11.02 -3.39 7.11
CA GLU A 26 -10.81 -1.99 7.47
C GLU A 26 -9.57 -1.41 6.78
N LYS A 27 -8.64 -2.26 6.33
CA LYS A 27 -7.43 -1.87 5.59
C LYS A 27 -7.26 -2.78 4.38
N LEU A 28 -7.21 -2.19 3.18
CA LEU A 28 -7.07 -2.90 1.89
C LEU A 28 -5.73 -2.58 1.19
N VAL A 29 -4.86 -1.87 1.87
CA VAL A 29 -3.56 -1.43 1.34
C VAL A 29 -2.51 -1.67 2.40
N VAL A 30 -1.38 -2.22 1.98
CA VAL A 30 -0.20 -2.40 2.81
C VAL A 30 0.88 -1.45 2.32
N PHE A 31 1.44 -0.69 3.27
CA PHE A 31 2.49 0.26 2.99
C PHE A 31 3.85 -0.39 3.25
N GLN A 32 4.77 -0.26 2.30
CA GLN A 32 6.11 -0.84 2.40
C GLN A 32 7.17 0.19 2.01
N ASN A 33 8.32 0.13 2.66
CA ASN A 33 9.48 0.92 2.23
C ASN A 33 10.26 0.25 1.11
N GLU A 34 10.20 -1.08 1.04
CA GLU A 34 10.81 -1.92 0.02
C GLU A 34 9.85 -3.06 -0.37
N ILE A 35 9.85 -3.45 -1.63
CA ILE A 35 9.11 -4.60 -2.16
C ILE A 35 10.04 -5.44 -3.03
N SER A 36 9.65 -6.69 -3.31
CA SER A 36 10.45 -7.59 -4.15
C SER A 36 10.67 -7.02 -5.56
N GLU A 37 11.78 -7.40 -6.22
CA GLU A 37 12.04 -7.00 -7.62
C GLU A 37 10.94 -7.48 -8.57
N LYS A 38 10.31 -8.62 -8.27
CA LYS A 38 9.15 -9.12 -9.02
C LYS A 38 7.98 -8.13 -8.93
N LEU A 39 7.62 -7.66 -7.74
CA LEU A 39 6.56 -6.68 -7.57
C LEU A 39 6.89 -5.31 -8.19
N LYS A 40 8.17 -4.92 -8.25
CA LYS A 40 8.58 -3.69 -8.94
C LYS A 40 8.29 -3.71 -10.44
N GLN A 41 8.32 -4.89 -11.07
CA GLN A 41 7.99 -5.05 -12.49
C GLN A 41 6.50 -4.86 -12.77
N GLU A 42 5.65 -5.01 -11.75
CA GLU A 42 4.19 -4.88 -11.83
C GLU A 42 3.65 -3.53 -11.33
N ILE A 43 4.53 -2.57 -11.04
CA ILE A 43 4.09 -1.22 -10.64
C ILE A 43 3.22 -0.63 -11.74
N ASN A 44 2.07 -0.08 -11.35
CA ASN A 44 1.05 0.50 -12.23
C ASN A 44 0.39 -0.49 -13.22
N ASN A 45 0.68 -1.80 -13.11
CA ASN A 45 -0.03 -2.84 -13.85
C ASN A 45 -1.15 -3.42 -12.99
N TYR A 46 -2.31 -3.66 -13.60
CA TYR A 46 -3.38 -4.44 -12.99
C TYR A 46 -3.13 -5.93 -13.24
N ALA A 47 -2.13 -6.48 -12.55
CA ALA A 47 -1.79 -7.90 -12.63
C ALA A 47 -2.04 -8.55 -11.26
N PRO A 48 -3.04 -9.44 -11.13
CA PRO A 48 -3.28 -10.16 -9.89
C PRO A 48 -2.10 -11.08 -9.59
N GLU A 49 -1.46 -10.85 -8.45
CA GLU A 49 -0.31 -11.63 -7.98
C GLU A 49 -0.54 -12.09 -6.55
N THR A 50 -0.30 -13.38 -6.27
CA THR A 50 -0.33 -13.88 -4.91
C THR A 50 0.85 -13.31 -4.13
N ILE A 51 0.55 -12.86 -2.91
CA ILE A 51 1.49 -12.27 -1.97
C ILE A 51 1.27 -12.88 -0.59
N TYR A 52 2.35 -13.27 0.08
CA TYR A 52 2.31 -13.71 1.47
C TYR A 52 2.37 -12.53 2.44
N LEU A 53 1.59 -12.63 3.50
CA LEU A 53 1.54 -11.65 4.57
C LEU A 53 2.31 -12.21 5.77
N LYS A 54 3.42 -11.56 6.10
CA LYS A 54 4.35 -12.00 7.15
C LYS A 54 4.32 -11.02 8.31
N ASP A 55 4.18 -11.54 9.52
CA ASP A 55 4.31 -10.75 10.73
C ASP A 55 5.74 -10.22 10.87
N ILE A 56 5.88 -8.90 11.03
CA ILE A 56 7.17 -8.25 11.21
C ILE A 56 7.83 -8.61 12.55
N ASP A 57 7.03 -8.87 13.59
CA ASP A 57 7.55 -9.10 14.95
C ASP A 57 7.99 -10.55 15.15
N THR A 58 7.18 -11.51 14.70
CA THR A 58 7.43 -12.94 14.89
C THR A 58 8.11 -13.59 13.68
N GLY A 59 7.97 -13.00 12.49
CA GLY A 59 8.42 -13.59 11.24
C GLY A 59 7.54 -14.73 10.73
N GLU A 60 6.38 -14.98 11.33
CA GLU A 60 5.45 -16.02 10.88
C GLU A 60 4.64 -15.57 9.64
N ILE A 61 4.36 -16.51 8.74
CA ILE A 61 3.42 -16.26 7.63
C ILE A 61 2.00 -16.42 8.18
N LEU A 62 1.25 -15.32 8.18
CA LEU A 62 -0.12 -15.25 8.73
C LEU A 62 -1.17 -15.66 7.70
N GLY A 63 -0.83 -15.57 6.42
CA GLY A 63 -1.73 -15.87 5.32
C GLY A 63 -1.20 -15.38 3.98
N GLU A 64 -2.09 -15.35 3.00
CA GLU A 64 -1.84 -14.85 1.66
C GLU A 64 -2.98 -13.93 1.19
N ALA A 65 -2.68 -13.07 0.22
CA ALA A 65 -3.63 -12.20 -0.44
C ALA A 65 -3.26 -12.03 -1.91
N THR A 66 -4.22 -11.61 -2.72
CA THR A 66 -3.96 -11.22 -4.11
C THR A 66 -3.71 -9.72 -4.15
N SER A 67 -2.56 -9.29 -4.66
CA SER A 67 -2.34 -7.89 -5.02
C SER A 67 -2.88 -7.62 -6.40
N TYR A 68 -3.54 -6.49 -6.59
CA TYR A 68 -4.13 -6.11 -7.87
C TYR A 68 -3.69 -4.73 -8.37
N LEU A 69 -2.99 -3.96 -7.54
CA LEU A 69 -2.50 -2.63 -7.88
C LEU A 69 -1.37 -2.19 -6.93
N ILE A 70 -0.30 -1.65 -7.50
CA ILE A 70 0.88 -1.20 -6.74
C ILE A 70 1.25 0.20 -7.20
N PHE A 71 1.35 1.13 -6.25
CA PHE A 71 1.82 2.50 -6.50
C PHE A 71 3.19 2.74 -5.88
N TYR A 72 4.04 3.47 -6.61
CA TYR A 72 5.32 3.96 -6.11
C TYR A 72 5.21 5.41 -5.64
N LEU A 73 5.14 5.60 -4.32
CA LEU A 73 4.88 6.87 -3.64
C LEU A 73 6.16 7.64 -3.25
N LEU A 74 7.32 7.00 -3.17
CA LEU A 74 8.64 7.66 -2.97
C LEU A 74 8.76 8.56 -1.70
N TYR A 75 8.00 8.30 -0.63
CA TYR A 75 8.01 9.14 0.59
C TYR A 75 9.39 9.23 1.28
N ASP A 76 10.09 8.11 1.45
CA ASP A 76 11.37 8.07 2.16
C ASP A 76 12.56 8.47 1.28
N PHE A 77 12.48 8.24 -0.03
CA PHE A 77 13.51 8.72 -0.97
C PHE A 77 13.61 10.26 -0.97
N GLU A 78 12.48 10.96 -0.87
CA GLU A 78 12.46 12.42 -0.73
C GLU A 78 13.03 12.87 0.63
N LYS A 79 12.74 12.12 1.71
CA LYS A 79 13.20 12.39 3.06
C LYS A 79 14.72 12.21 3.21
N GLU A 80 15.30 11.21 2.56
CA GLU A 80 16.72 10.87 2.66
C GLU A 80 17.64 11.67 1.74
N ARG A 81 17.19 12.03 0.52
CA ARG A 81 18.04 12.72 -0.46
C ARG A 81 17.79 14.22 -0.57
N GLY A 82 16.87 14.76 0.22
CA GLY A 82 16.34 16.10 0.08
C GLY A 82 15.47 16.23 -1.19
N TYR A 83 14.48 17.12 -1.14
CA TYR A 83 13.60 17.40 -2.28
C TYR A 83 14.43 17.87 -3.48
N ARG A 84 14.76 16.96 -4.41
CA ARG A 84 15.43 17.33 -5.67
C ARG A 84 14.46 18.16 -6.50
N LYS A 85 14.92 19.30 -7.01
CA LYS A 85 14.13 20.23 -7.84
C LYS A 85 13.81 19.69 -9.25
N ASP A 86 14.34 18.52 -9.62
CA ASP A 86 14.45 18.14 -11.02
C ASP A 86 13.64 16.86 -11.32
N SER A 87 12.67 17.04 -12.23
CA SER A 87 11.97 16.11 -13.13
C SER A 87 11.21 14.86 -12.63
N ASN A 88 11.49 14.27 -11.46
CA ASN A 88 10.68 13.13 -10.97
C ASN A 88 9.54 13.54 -10.02
N PHE A 89 9.52 14.79 -9.55
CA PHE A 89 8.54 15.26 -8.56
C PHE A 89 7.11 15.27 -9.10
N GLU A 90 6.88 15.67 -10.36
CA GLU A 90 5.54 15.68 -10.95
C GLU A 90 4.96 14.27 -11.10
N GLY A 91 5.80 13.30 -11.49
CA GLY A 91 5.43 11.88 -11.53
C GLY A 91 5.07 11.35 -10.15
N VAL A 92 5.88 11.65 -9.13
CA VAL A 92 5.60 11.26 -7.73
C VAL A 92 4.31 11.86 -7.19
N VAL A 93 4.08 13.15 -7.45
CA VAL A 93 2.84 13.84 -7.06
C VAL A 93 1.64 13.21 -7.75
N LYS A 94 1.78 12.84 -9.03
CA LYS A 94 0.73 12.14 -9.77
C LYS A 94 0.44 10.76 -9.17
N GLU A 95 1.46 9.93 -8.94
CA GLU A 95 1.28 8.59 -8.36
C GLU A 95 0.64 8.64 -6.96
N ARG A 96 1.08 9.59 -6.12
CA ARG A 96 0.46 9.83 -4.80
C ARG A 96 -1.00 10.25 -4.94
N ASN A 97 -1.30 11.16 -5.85
CA ASN A 97 -2.68 11.59 -6.09
C ASN A 97 -3.55 10.44 -6.62
N ASP A 98 -3.02 9.62 -7.53
CA ASP A 98 -3.74 8.48 -8.10
C ASP A 98 -3.99 7.39 -7.04
N ALA A 99 -2.99 7.09 -6.21
CA ALA A 99 -3.12 6.17 -5.08
C ALA A 99 -4.14 6.64 -4.04
N LEU A 100 -4.08 7.92 -3.65
CA LEU A 100 -5.06 8.52 -2.73
C LEU A 100 -6.46 8.52 -3.31
N ARG A 101 -6.58 8.77 -4.62
CA ARG A 101 -7.85 8.68 -5.32
C ARG A 101 -8.44 7.29 -5.25
N TYR A 102 -7.62 6.30 -5.57
CA TYR A 102 -8.05 4.91 -5.56
C TYR A 102 -8.50 4.50 -4.15
N LEU A 103 -7.68 4.80 -3.15
CA LEU A 103 -7.97 4.52 -1.74
C LEU A 103 -9.24 5.22 -1.24
N TYR A 104 -9.51 6.46 -1.68
CA TYR A 104 -10.75 7.16 -1.34
C TYR A 104 -11.99 6.47 -1.89
N ASN A 105 -11.93 6.01 -3.15
CA ASN A 105 -13.03 5.29 -3.78
C ASN A 105 -13.30 3.95 -3.09
N GLU A 106 -12.24 3.19 -2.80
CA GLU A 106 -12.33 1.94 -2.02
C GLU A 106 -12.90 2.20 -0.62
N TRP A 107 -12.43 3.23 0.07
CA TRP A 107 -12.96 3.62 1.38
C TRP A 107 -14.44 4.00 1.32
N CYS A 108 -14.85 4.78 0.31
CA CYS A 108 -16.25 5.11 0.10
C CYS A 108 -17.08 3.85 -0.15
N TYR A 109 -16.59 2.93 -0.98
CA TYR A 109 -17.25 1.65 -1.26
C TYR A 109 -17.44 0.83 0.03
N MET A 110 -16.36 0.62 0.81
CA MET A 110 -16.40 -0.09 2.09
C MET A 110 -17.39 0.53 3.09
N LYS A 111 -17.50 1.86 3.11
CA LYS A 111 -18.41 2.59 4.00
C LYS A 111 -19.80 2.82 3.41
N SER A 112 -20.09 2.30 2.21
CA SER A 112 -21.34 2.55 1.47
C SER A 112 -21.65 4.04 1.31
N LEU A 113 -20.61 4.84 1.08
CA LEU A 113 -20.68 6.28 0.82
C LEU A 113 -20.59 6.55 -0.69
N LYS A 114 -21.24 7.62 -1.15
CA LYS A 114 -21.02 8.12 -2.51
C LYS A 114 -19.76 8.99 -2.54
N PRO A 115 -18.79 8.72 -3.44
CA PRO A 115 -17.64 9.59 -3.63
C PRO A 115 -18.09 11.00 -3.98
N ASN A 116 -17.52 12.01 -3.32
CA ASN A 116 -17.77 13.41 -3.65
C ASN A 116 -16.57 14.00 -4.40
N PRO A 117 -16.63 14.11 -5.73
CA PRO A 117 -15.51 14.64 -6.53
C PRO A 117 -15.22 16.12 -6.22
N ASN A 118 -16.20 16.87 -5.73
CA ASN A 118 -16.09 18.30 -5.44
C ASN A 118 -15.52 18.60 -4.05
N GLU A 119 -15.55 17.64 -3.13
CA GLU A 119 -14.94 17.81 -1.80
C GLU A 119 -13.42 17.81 -1.88
N GLY A 120 -12.84 17.36 -2.99
CA GLY A 120 -11.40 17.25 -3.17
C GLY A 120 -10.82 16.37 -2.07
N TRP A 121 -10.86 15.06 -2.24
CA TRP A 121 -10.06 13.98 -1.61
C TRP A 121 -9.39 14.30 -0.25
N PHE A 122 -8.48 15.28 -0.23
CA PHE A 122 -7.77 15.84 0.93
C PHE A 122 -8.62 16.63 1.95
N LYS A 123 -9.82 17.12 1.62
CA LYS A 123 -10.60 17.99 2.55
C LYS A 123 -11.59 17.22 3.43
N SER A 124 -11.85 15.94 3.15
CA SER A 124 -12.74 15.13 3.98
C SER A 124 -12.06 14.78 5.31
N LYS A 125 -12.47 15.43 6.41
CA LYS A 125 -11.97 15.14 7.76
C LYS A 125 -12.13 13.66 8.15
N LYS A 126 -13.17 12.98 7.63
CA LYS A 126 -13.39 11.55 7.90
C LYS A 126 -12.36 10.69 7.18
N PHE A 127 -12.07 11.02 5.92
CA PHE A 127 -11.07 10.30 5.14
C PHE A 127 -9.65 10.56 5.67
N SER A 128 -9.32 11.80 6.06
CA SER A 128 -8.02 12.11 6.70
C SER A 128 -7.79 11.26 7.95
N LYS A 129 -8.80 11.15 8.84
CA LYS A 129 -8.72 10.27 10.02
C LYS A 129 -8.54 8.81 9.64
N TYR A 130 -9.14 8.37 8.54
CA TYR A 130 -8.96 7.03 8.03
C TYR A 130 -7.53 6.80 7.52
N LEU A 131 -6.96 7.75 6.77
CA LEU A 131 -5.55 7.70 6.33
C LEU A 131 -4.59 7.59 7.52
N ASP A 132 -4.81 8.39 8.57
CA ASP A 132 -4.03 8.33 9.80
C ASP A 132 -4.17 6.94 10.47
N HIS A 133 -5.40 6.42 10.53
CA HIS A 133 -5.70 5.14 11.15
C HIS A 133 -5.02 3.95 10.46
N ILE A 134 -4.96 3.96 9.13
CA ILE A 134 -4.29 2.88 8.36
C ILE A 134 -2.79 3.12 8.17
N GLY A 135 -2.24 4.23 8.66
CA GLY A 135 -0.81 4.55 8.58
C GLY A 135 -0.34 4.94 7.17
N TRP A 136 -1.06 5.84 6.48
CA TRP A 136 -0.64 6.35 5.17
C TRP A 136 0.77 6.98 5.22
N GLY A 137 1.72 6.43 4.44
CA GLY A 137 3.00 7.12 4.16
C GLY A 137 4.26 6.25 4.12
N SER A 138 4.42 5.42 3.08
CA SER A 138 5.68 4.70 2.78
C SER A 138 6.02 4.80 1.29
N ASN A 139 7.16 4.24 0.87
CA ASN A 139 7.57 4.28 -0.54
C ASN A 139 6.62 3.56 -1.50
N TYR A 140 5.95 2.51 -1.04
CA TYR A 140 5.05 1.69 -1.84
C TYR A 140 3.70 1.55 -1.15
N ALA A 141 2.63 1.59 -1.94
CA ALA A 141 1.29 1.19 -1.52
C ALA A 141 0.85 0.00 -2.36
N VAL A 142 0.70 -1.16 -1.71
CA VAL A 142 0.30 -2.42 -2.34
C VAL A 142 -1.15 -2.69 -1.94
N PHE A 143 -2.06 -2.59 -2.91
CA PHE A 143 -3.47 -2.87 -2.70
C PHE A 143 -3.74 -4.36 -2.81
N ILE A 144 -4.45 -4.91 -1.82
CA ILE A 144 -4.67 -6.34 -1.66
C ILE A 144 -6.16 -6.68 -1.59
N HIS A 145 -6.53 -7.86 -2.09
CA HIS A 145 -7.87 -8.45 -2.00
C HIS A 145 -7.78 -9.96 -1.71
N GLU A 146 -8.93 -10.60 -1.45
CA GLU A 146 -9.03 -12.07 -1.31
C GLU A 146 -8.05 -12.67 -0.28
N VAL A 147 -8.03 -12.09 0.92
CA VAL A 147 -7.14 -12.54 2.00
C VAL A 147 -7.56 -13.92 2.53
N ILE A 148 -6.62 -14.86 2.54
CA ILE A 148 -6.74 -16.21 3.10
C ILE A 148 -5.83 -16.30 4.32
N LYS A 149 -6.41 -16.65 5.48
CA LYS A 149 -5.68 -16.85 6.74
C LYS A 149 -5.21 -18.29 6.88
N TYR A 150 -3.99 -18.49 7.40
CA TYR A 150 -3.45 -19.80 7.77
C TYR A 150 -3.73 -20.17 9.23
#